data_AF-A0A7C3SFK9-F1
#
_entry.id   AF-A0A7C3SFK9-F1
#
_cell.length_a   1.000
_cell.length_b   1.000
_cell.length_c   1.000
_cell.angle_alpha   90.00
_cell.angle_beta   90.00
_cell.angle_gamma   90.00
#
_symmetry.space_group_name_H-M   'P 1'
#
loop_
_entity.id
_entity.type
_entity.pdbx_description
1 polymer ?
#
loop_
_entity_poly.entity_id
_entity_poly.type
_entity_poly.pdbx_seq_one_letter_code
_entity_poly.pdbx_strand_id
1 'polypeptide(L)'
;MGLTVAAGPAAGMLGQAAWALGAEENSGPIDCGPPPKAQKHSRTGAEGFAPLPLPVTPLRRTEKKRPPAPPALIGKVALGPVRWITKEGKRIQYRDWMTDPADVNTLLLWTNEKLGINYRSMETDFQHFSFDPRELPALLFAGHNKFSLTDEVRQQLARYVMDGGTIIADACCGWKDFAESFRQEMELTFPGRPLRKLLPDDPIYAAYYKLGQLTYKKADGSTEVGEPCLEGIDFGCRTGVIFSPIDLTCGWDGHEHDRGIRVVIDQARFVGANIITYILGMFQLGRFLSTTKVYHEATAPTRDDFVMAQLIHEGDWDPDPSAVHNLLKHVKDNSTLEVKFKRENAKLTDPKTTTYPLLYMTGHREFVWSEEERGRLRNYLMAGGMLLADACCGRLAFDTAFRREIAKVFGADADKYPLKKIPLDHPIYHIHYDIRRVEYTPRVREDFGPFDAPELEGITIDGRLAVVYSRYDLGNGWEQFPHAYSYGYKDESALQIGTNVIVYAVTH
;
A
#
# COMPACT_ATOMS: atom_id res chain seq x y z
N MET A 1 0.01 -36.18 52.75
CA MET A 1 0.45 -34.77 52.71
C MET A 1 1.47 -34.65 51.58
N GLY A 2 1.12 -34.45 50.32
CA GLY A 2 0.11 -33.55 49.78
C GLY A 2 0.77 -32.21 49.43
N LEU A 3 1.65 -32.20 48.43
CA LEU A 3 2.04 -30.97 47.73
C LEU A 3 2.47 -31.31 46.30
N THR A 4 1.70 -30.70 45.41
CA THR A 4 1.55 -30.83 43.97
C THR A 4 2.79 -30.37 43.19
N VAL A 5 3.17 -31.15 42.19
CA VAL A 5 4.05 -30.76 41.08
C VAL A 5 3.18 -30.03 40.05
N ALA A 6 3.49 -28.78 39.74
CA ALA A 6 2.87 -28.02 38.66
C ALA A 6 3.94 -27.67 37.61
N ALA A 7 3.68 -28.12 36.39
CA ALA A 7 4.46 -27.90 35.19
C ALA A 7 4.37 -26.42 34.74
N GLY A 8 5.49 -25.91 34.20
CA GLY A 8 5.48 -24.69 33.40
C GLY A 8 4.85 -24.93 32.03
N PRO A 9 4.47 -23.84 31.34
CA PRO A 9 5.19 -23.56 30.10
C PRO A 9 5.62 -22.10 29.99
N ALA A 10 6.87 -21.91 29.58
CA ALA A 10 7.38 -20.64 29.10
C ALA A 10 6.82 -20.38 27.70
N ALA A 11 5.82 -19.51 27.60
CA ALA A 11 5.44 -18.87 26.35
C ALA A 11 6.21 -17.54 26.26
N GLY A 12 7.22 -17.49 25.40
CA GLY A 12 7.90 -16.26 25.05
C GLY A 12 6.95 -15.34 24.28
N MET A 13 6.40 -14.35 24.97
CA MET A 13 5.80 -13.19 24.31
C MET A 13 6.91 -12.28 23.81
N LEU A 14 7.03 -12.16 22.50
CA LEU A 14 7.69 -11.03 21.84
C LEU A 14 7.05 -9.75 22.39
N GLY A 15 7.82 -8.99 23.16
CA GLY A 15 7.38 -7.76 23.79
C GLY A 15 6.97 -6.74 22.76
N GLN A 16 5.66 -6.49 22.65
CA GLN A 16 5.15 -5.26 22.07
C GLN A 16 5.61 -4.12 22.97
N ALA A 17 6.48 -3.25 22.47
CA ALA A 17 6.77 -1.97 23.13
C ALA A 17 5.46 -1.16 23.15
N ALA A 18 4.79 -1.14 24.29
CA ALA A 18 3.61 -0.32 24.52
C ALA A 18 4.06 1.14 24.66
N TRP A 19 3.93 1.90 23.58
CA TRP A 19 4.16 3.34 23.58
C TRP A 19 3.07 4.01 24.44
N ALA A 20 3.46 4.62 25.56
CA ALA A 20 2.55 5.39 26.41
C ALA A 20 2.18 6.71 25.72
N LEU A 21 1.15 6.66 24.87
CA LEU A 21 0.51 7.81 24.26
C LEU A 21 -0.34 8.57 25.31
N GLY A 22 -0.45 9.90 25.19
CA GLY A 22 -1.11 10.80 26.15
C GLY A 22 -2.53 10.38 26.53
N ALA A 23 -2.92 10.63 27.79
CA ALA A 23 -4.14 10.11 28.44
C ALA A 23 -5.26 11.16 28.64
N GLU A 24 -5.17 12.32 27.98
CA GLU A 24 -6.22 13.34 28.07
C GLU A 24 -7.35 13.02 27.08
N GLU A 25 -8.60 13.07 27.55
CA GLU A 25 -9.81 13.00 26.72
C GLU A 25 -10.20 14.42 26.29
N ASN A 26 -10.47 14.63 24.99
CA ASN A 26 -10.81 15.89 24.34
C ASN A 26 -9.85 17.05 24.66
N SER A 27 -8.90 17.28 23.76
CA SER A 27 -7.94 18.40 23.82
C SER A 27 -8.60 19.79 23.94
N GLY A 28 -9.86 19.97 23.53
CA GLY A 28 -10.49 21.29 23.46
C GLY A 28 -9.96 22.09 22.27
N PRO A 29 -10.07 23.44 22.27
CA PRO A 29 -9.55 24.27 21.19
C PRO A 29 -8.06 24.55 21.36
N ILE A 30 -7.26 23.51 21.16
CA ILE A 30 -5.80 23.58 21.27
C ILE A 30 -5.19 23.82 19.89
N ASP A 31 -4.44 24.91 19.76
CA ASP A 31 -3.62 25.26 18.59
C ASP A 31 -2.19 24.74 18.81
N CYS A 32 -1.58 24.12 17.79
CA CYS A 32 -0.23 23.57 17.86
C CYS A 32 0.85 24.65 17.79
N GLY A 33 0.50 25.83 17.28
CA GLY A 33 1.37 26.98 17.18
C GLY A 33 1.32 27.61 15.78
N PRO A 34 1.67 28.89 15.65
CA PRO A 34 1.76 29.50 14.34
C PRO A 34 2.93 28.89 13.54
N PRO A 35 2.81 28.79 12.22
CA PRO A 35 3.92 28.36 11.37
C PRO A 35 5.12 29.30 11.51
N PRO A 36 6.33 28.84 11.15
CA PRO A 36 7.53 29.68 11.16
C PRO A 36 7.32 30.98 10.37
N LYS A 37 7.72 32.12 10.94
CA LYS A 37 7.55 33.42 10.28
C LYS A 37 8.35 33.47 8.98
N ALA A 38 7.66 33.67 7.85
CA ALA A 38 8.30 33.88 6.56
C ALA A 38 9.30 35.06 6.62
N GLN A 39 10.44 34.93 5.94
CA GLN A 39 11.41 36.03 5.82
C GLN A 39 10.74 37.25 5.19
N LYS A 40 10.97 38.43 5.76
CA LYS A 40 10.43 39.68 5.23
C LYS A 40 10.97 39.93 3.83
N HIS A 41 10.15 39.72 2.81
CA HIS A 41 10.43 40.24 1.47
C HIS A 41 10.17 41.74 1.47
N SER A 42 11.22 42.56 1.53
CA SER A 42 11.13 43.98 1.23
C SER A 42 10.89 44.13 -0.28
N ARG A 43 9.65 44.41 -0.66
CA ARG A 43 9.36 44.95 -1.99
C ARG A 43 9.55 46.45 -1.86
N THR A 44 10.60 46.98 -2.46
CA THR A 44 10.69 48.42 -2.73
C THR A 44 9.51 48.77 -3.63
N GLY A 45 8.49 49.39 -3.04
CA GLY A 45 7.41 50.01 -3.81
C GLY A 45 8.04 51.10 -4.65
N ALA A 46 8.22 50.85 -5.94
CA ALA A 46 8.56 51.88 -6.90
C ALA A 46 7.30 52.73 -7.17
N GLU A 47 6.82 53.44 -6.13
CA GLU A 47 5.93 54.58 -6.31
C GLU A 47 6.82 55.81 -6.52
N GLY A 48 7.52 55.83 -7.65
CA GLY A 48 8.12 57.06 -8.14
C GLY A 48 7.01 57.96 -8.64
N PHE A 49 6.71 59.02 -7.89
CA PHE A 49 5.79 60.07 -8.33
C PHE A 49 6.37 60.69 -9.60
N ALA A 50 5.70 60.52 -10.75
CA ALA A 50 6.16 61.12 -12.00
C ALA A 50 5.97 62.64 -11.94
N PRO A 51 7.02 63.47 -12.13
CA PRO A 51 6.83 64.91 -12.29
C PRO A 51 6.12 65.17 -13.62
N LEU A 52 4.90 65.71 -13.56
CA LEU A 52 4.16 66.20 -14.72
C LEU A 52 4.43 67.71 -14.94
N PRO A 53 4.32 68.23 -16.19
CA PRO A 53 3.57 67.64 -17.29
C PRO A 53 4.43 67.28 -18.51
N LEU A 54 4.43 66.00 -18.89
CA LEU A 54 4.82 65.56 -20.22
C LEU A 54 3.66 64.76 -20.84
N PRO A 55 3.53 64.76 -22.18
CA PRO A 55 2.38 64.20 -22.89
C PRO A 55 2.17 62.73 -22.51
N VAL A 56 0.91 62.39 -22.22
CA VAL A 56 0.47 61.05 -21.81
C VAL A 56 0.78 60.05 -22.91
N THR A 57 1.95 59.42 -22.82
CA THR A 57 2.27 58.23 -23.60
C THR A 57 1.86 57.06 -22.73
N PRO A 58 0.92 56.19 -23.15
CA PRO A 58 0.48 55.08 -22.32
C PRO A 58 1.68 54.17 -22.03
N LEU A 59 2.15 54.17 -20.78
CA LEU A 59 3.15 53.23 -20.31
C LEU A 59 2.58 51.83 -20.48
N ARG A 60 3.26 51.01 -21.30
CA ARG A 60 2.89 49.61 -21.54
C ARG A 60 3.00 48.86 -20.21
N ARG A 61 1.88 48.74 -19.50
CA ARG A 61 1.80 47.97 -18.26
C ARG A 61 1.95 46.50 -18.63
N THR A 62 3.15 45.96 -18.49
CA THR A 62 3.36 44.51 -18.54
C THR A 62 2.81 43.94 -17.25
N GLU A 63 1.50 43.68 -17.22
CA GLU A 63 0.94 42.79 -16.21
C GLU A 63 1.53 41.40 -16.46
N LYS A 64 2.44 40.96 -15.58
CA LYS A 64 2.82 39.56 -15.53
C LYS A 64 1.56 38.77 -15.25
N LYS A 65 1.01 38.13 -16.29
CA LYS A 65 -0.11 37.18 -16.16
C LYS A 65 0.30 36.19 -15.08
N ARG A 66 -0.49 36.12 -14.00
CA ARG A 66 -0.27 35.10 -12.99
C ARG A 66 -0.45 33.76 -13.70
N PRO A 67 0.52 32.84 -13.60
CA PRO A 67 0.33 31.51 -14.15
C PRO A 67 -0.94 30.89 -13.53
N PRO A 68 -1.62 29.99 -14.25
CA PRO A 68 -2.74 29.25 -13.67
C PRO A 68 -2.30 28.58 -12.38
N ALA A 69 -3.20 28.51 -11.40
CA ALA A 69 -2.92 27.84 -10.14
C ALA A 69 -2.53 26.38 -10.43
N PRO A 70 -1.53 25.82 -9.73
CA PRO A 70 -1.18 24.41 -9.88
C PRO A 70 -2.40 23.51 -9.63
N PRO A 71 -2.43 22.30 -10.22
CA PRO A 71 -3.45 21.30 -9.90
C PRO A 71 -3.43 20.97 -8.40
N ALA A 72 -4.62 20.72 -7.85
CA ALA A 72 -4.75 20.32 -6.45
C ALA A 72 -4.37 18.84 -6.30
N LEU A 73 -3.50 18.52 -5.34
CA LEU A 73 -3.11 17.14 -5.04
C LEU A 73 -3.80 16.62 -3.78
N ILE A 74 -3.82 17.45 -2.72
CA ILE A 74 -4.33 17.08 -1.41
C ILE A 74 -5.40 18.06 -0.95
N GLY A 75 -6.59 17.53 -0.63
CA GLY A 75 -7.67 18.26 0.01
C GLY A 75 -7.63 18.07 1.52
N LYS A 76 -7.37 19.13 2.29
CA LYS A 76 -7.45 19.09 3.75
C LYS A 76 -8.91 19.19 4.19
N VAL A 77 -9.41 18.12 4.83
CA VAL A 77 -10.83 17.97 5.16
C VAL A 77 -11.15 18.74 6.44
N ALA A 78 -12.19 19.56 6.37
CA ALA A 78 -12.67 20.32 7.51
C ALA A 78 -13.46 19.45 8.51
N LEU A 79 -12.77 18.91 9.52
CA LEU A 79 -13.33 18.02 10.54
C LEU A 79 -13.81 18.74 11.81
N GLY A 80 -14.81 18.13 12.46
CA GLY A 80 -15.31 18.53 13.76
C GLY A 80 -16.33 19.69 13.74
N PRO A 81 -17.13 19.83 14.81
CA PRO A 81 -18.13 20.87 14.91
C PRO A 81 -17.47 22.25 15.04
N VAL A 82 -18.16 23.27 14.54
CA VAL A 82 -17.78 24.67 14.74
C VAL A 82 -17.84 25.00 16.23
N ARG A 83 -16.71 25.39 16.80
CA ARG A 83 -16.62 25.99 18.14
C ARG A 83 -16.26 27.46 18.00
N TRP A 84 -16.76 28.30 18.91
CA TRP A 84 -16.38 29.71 18.98
C TRP A 84 -15.48 29.91 20.17
N ILE A 85 -14.28 30.44 19.94
CA ILE A 85 -13.29 30.70 20.99
C ILE A 85 -12.86 32.16 20.95
N THR A 86 -12.38 32.67 22.09
CA THR A 86 -11.84 34.02 22.20
C THR A 86 -10.32 33.93 22.23
N LYS A 87 -9.65 34.36 21.17
CA LYS A 87 -8.18 34.45 21.08
C LYS A 87 -7.80 35.92 20.94
N GLU A 88 -6.93 36.43 21.81
CA GLU A 88 -6.47 37.84 21.80
C GLU A 88 -7.63 38.86 21.76
N GLY A 89 -8.71 38.59 22.51
CA GLY A 89 -9.89 39.46 22.57
C GLY A 89 -10.82 39.43 21.34
N LYS A 90 -10.53 38.61 20.33
CA LYS A 90 -11.38 38.41 19.15
C LYS A 90 -12.06 37.05 19.19
N ARG A 91 -13.36 37.04 18.86
CA ARG A 91 -14.14 35.81 18.72
C ARG A 91 -13.83 35.17 17.38
N ILE A 92 -13.14 34.04 17.38
CA ILE A 92 -12.74 33.30 16.19
C ILE A 92 -13.47 31.96 16.13
N GLN A 93 -13.74 31.53 14.91
CA GLN A 93 -14.30 30.22 14.63
C GLN A 93 -13.17 29.18 14.68
N TYR A 94 -13.31 28.17 15.52
CA TYR A 94 -12.37 27.06 15.67
C TYR A 94 -13.01 25.77 15.17
N ARG A 95 -12.22 24.96 14.46
CA ARG A 95 -12.52 23.59 14.12
C ARG A 95 -11.25 22.77 14.30
N ASP A 96 -11.41 21.50 14.63
CA ASP A 96 -10.30 20.64 15.06
C ASP A 96 -9.23 20.41 13.99
N TRP A 97 -9.60 20.48 12.72
CA TRP A 97 -8.67 20.31 11.59
C TRP A 97 -7.69 21.48 11.39
N MET A 98 -7.88 22.62 12.05
CA MET A 98 -7.04 23.82 11.89
C MET A 98 -5.88 23.92 12.89
N THR A 99 -5.53 22.82 13.56
CA THR A 99 -4.44 22.77 14.54
C THR A 99 -3.09 23.17 13.94
N ASP A 100 -2.84 22.75 12.70
CA ASP A 100 -1.64 23.07 11.91
C ASP A 100 -2.06 23.72 10.57
N PRO A 101 -2.26 25.05 10.51
CA PRO A 101 -2.89 25.68 9.35
C PRO A 101 -2.04 25.68 8.06
N ALA A 102 -0.72 25.53 8.16
CA ALA A 102 0.18 25.55 7.01
C ALA A 102 0.90 24.20 6.77
N ASP A 103 0.46 23.11 7.41
CA ASP A 103 1.00 21.75 7.29
C ASP A 103 1.26 21.29 5.84
N VAL A 104 0.21 20.87 5.13
CA VAL A 104 0.29 20.31 3.79
C VAL A 104 0.69 21.37 2.76
N ASN A 105 0.36 22.64 3.03
CA ASN A 105 0.80 23.76 2.20
C ASN A 105 2.33 23.87 2.19
N THR A 106 2.96 23.83 3.37
CA THR A 106 4.42 23.91 3.52
C THR A 106 5.10 22.64 3.01
N LEU A 107 4.51 21.47 3.25
CA LEU A 107 4.99 20.22 2.67
C LEU A 107 5.00 20.25 1.14
N LEU A 108 3.92 20.73 0.52
CA LEU A 108 3.84 20.81 -0.94
C LEU A 108 4.79 21.86 -1.52
N LEU A 109 4.99 23.00 -0.84
CA LEU A 109 6.02 23.96 -1.25
C LEU A 109 7.42 23.32 -1.23
N TRP A 110 7.74 22.60 -0.15
CA TRP A 110 9.03 21.93 0.02
C TRP A 110 9.23 20.79 -1.00
N THR A 111 8.21 19.96 -1.21
CA THR A 111 8.29 18.84 -2.18
C THR A 111 8.24 19.31 -3.64
N ASN A 112 7.53 20.39 -3.98
CA ASN A 112 7.59 20.99 -5.31
C ASN A 112 9.02 21.40 -5.67
N GLU A 113 9.74 22.03 -4.74
CA GLU A 113 11.15 22.38 -4.92
C GLU A 113 12.04 21.15 -5.01
N LYS A 114 11.89 20.20 -4.07
CA LYS A 114 12.79 19.02 -3.97
C LYS A 114 12.60 17.99 -5.06
N LEU A 115 11.37 17.75 -5.49
CA LEU A 115 11.02 16.71 -6.47
C LEU A 115 10.85 17.27 -7.89
N GLY A 116 10.89 18.60 -8.06
CA GLY A 116 10.63 19.23 -9.36
C GLY A 116 9.19 19.07 -9.84
N ILE A 117 8.23 18.94 -8.91
CA ILE A 117 6.79 18.82 -9.17
C ILE A 117 6.09 20.16 -8.94
N ASN A 118 4.82 20.27 -9.33
CA ASN A 118 4.06 21.51 -9.17
C ASN A 118 2.59 21.22 -8.81
N TYR A 119 2.33 21.07 -7.51
CA TYR A 119 1.01 20.82 -6.95
C TYR A 119 0.68 21.79 -5.83
N ARG A 120 -0.61 21.96 -5.56
CA ARG A 120 -1.10 22.71 -4.40
C ARG A 120 -2.02 21.87 -3.54
N SER A 121 -2.20 22.29 -2.30
CA SER A 121 -3.29 21.83 -1.44
C SER A 121 -4.50 22.74 -1.60
N MET A 122 -5.64 22.25 -1.13
CA MET A 122 -6.84 23.06 -0.92
C MET A 122 -7.57 22.61 0.34
N GLU A 123 -8.30 23.52 0.95
CA GLU A 123 -9.25 23.18 2.01
C GLU A 123 -10.54 22.67 1.37
N THR A 124 -11.17 21.67 2.00
CA THR A 124 -12.40 21.06 1.49
C THR A 124 -13.30 20.60 2.63
N ASP A 125 -14.58 20.39 2.34
CA ASP A 125 -15.55 19.78 3.25
C ASP A 125 -16.41 18.77 2.49
N PHE A 126 -17.12 17.88 3.20
CA PHE A 126 -17.93 16.84 2.56
C PHE A 126 -19.14 17.35 1.75
N GLN A 127 -19.49 18.64 1.85
CA GLN A 127 -20.61 19.23 1.11
C GLN A 127 -20.19 19.80 -0.24
N HIS A 128 -18.97 20.34 -0.33
CA HIS A 128 -18.43 21.00 -1.52
C HIS A 128 -17.28 20.22 -2.19
N PHE A 129 -16.91 19.06 -1.63
CA PHE A 129 -15.87 18.19 -2.15
C PHE A 129 -16.33 17.38 -3.37
N SER A 130 -15.44 17.24 -4.36
CA SER A 130 -15.58 16.31 -5.47
C SER A 130 -14.97 14.96 -5.10
N PHE A 131 -15.79 13.92 -4.97
CA PHE A 131 -15.35 12.54 -4.75
C PHE A 131 -14.73 11.89 -5.99
N ASP A 132 -14.10 12.69 -6.86
CA ASP A 132 -13.39 12.25 -8.05
C ASP A 132 -11.87 12.33 -7.83
N PRO A 133 -11.16 11.19 -7.72
CA PRO A 133 -9.71 11.16 -7.58
C PRO A 133 -8.94 11.88 -8.71
N ARG A 134 -9.56 12.09 -9.88
CA ARG A 134 -8.94 12.82 -11.00
C ARG A 134 -8.84 14.32 -10.73
N GLU A 135 -9.75 14.86 -9.94
CA GLU A 135 -9.77 16.28 -9.57
C GLU A 135 -8.99 16.51 -8.28
N LEU A 136 -9.12 15.57 -7.33
CA LEU A 136 -8.40 15.62 -6.06
C LEU A 136 -7.91 14.22 -5.66
N PRO A 137 -6.65 13.87 -5.97
CA PRO A 137 -6.13 12.51 -5.76
C PRO A 137 -6.05 12.05 -4.31
N ALA A 138 -5.91 12.97 -3.36
CA ALA A 138 -5.84 12.62 -1.94
C ALA A 138 -6.62 13.56 -1.02
N LEU A 139 -7.07 13.01 0.10
CA LEU A 139 -7.69 13.72 1.22
C LEU A 139 -6.80 13.63 2.46
N LEU A 140 -6.68 14.71 3.21
CA LEU A 140 -5.99 14.74 4.50
C LEU A 140 -6.99 14.97 5.64
N PHE A 141 -6.98 14.04 6.60
CA PHE A 141 -7.71 14.10 7.87
C PHE A 141 -6.69 14.35 8.98
N ALA A 142 -6.74 15.50 9.64
CA ALA A 142 -5.87 15.78 10.78
C ALA A 142 -6.69 16.40 11.91
N GLY A 143 -6.34 16.08 13.15
CA GLY A 143 -7.02 16.63 14.32
C GLY A 143 -6.59 15.99 15.64
N HIS A 144 -7.22 16.44 16.72
CA HIS A 144 -6.98 15.99 18.09
C HIS A 144 -8.19 15.29 18.71
N ASN A 145 -9.39 15.66 18.30
CA ASN A 145 -10.63 15.33 18.99
C ASN A 145 -11.37 14.18 18.30
N LYS A 146 -12.32 13.58 19.03
CA LYS A 146 -13.23 12.58 18.47
C LYS A 146 -14.07 13.18 17.35
N PHE A 147 -14.31 12.38 16.31
CA PHE A 147 -15.21 12.73 15.22
C PHE A 147 -16.00 11.50 14.80
N SER A 148 -17.11 11.73 14.10
CA SER A 148 -17.87 10.67 13.46
C SER A 148 -18.31 11.09 12.06
N LEU A 149 -18.47 10.11 11.19
CA LEU A 149 -18.96 10.31 9.83
C LEU A 149 -20.42 9.84 9.71
N THR A 150 -21.17 10.42 8.77
CA THR A 150 -22.50 9.89 8.42
C THR A 150 -22.33 8.71 7.46
N ASP A 151 -23.35 7.85 7.36
CA ASP A 151 -23.31 6.68 6.48
C ASP A 151 -23.15 7.07 5.01
N GLU A 152 -23.73 8.20 4.59
CA GLU A 152 -23.57 8.73 3.23
C GLU A 152 -22.11 9.09 2.96
N VAL A 153 -21.45 9.79 3.90
CA VAL A 153 -20.04 10.17 3.76
C VAL A 153 -19.15 8.93 3.74
N ARG A 154 -19.41 7.94 4.59
CA ARG A 154 -18.67 6.66 4.57
C ARG A 154 -18.78 5.98 3.20
N GLN A 155 -19.99 5.86 2.66
CA GLN A 155 -20.20 5.26 1.33
C GLN A 155 -19.47 6.01 0.22
N GLN A 156 -19.48 7.35 0.27
CA GLN A 156 -18.78 8.19 -0.70
C GLN A 156 -17.26 8.06 -0.58
N LEU A 157 -16.71 8.03 0.64
CA LEU A 157 -15.28 7.80 0.87
C LEU A 157 -14.85 6.40 0.43
N ALA A 158 -15.67 5.38 0.72
CA ALA A 158 -15.41 4.02 0.27
C ALA A 158 -15.30 3.96 -1.25
N ARG A 159 -16.27 4.57 -1.95
CA ARG A 159 -16.23 4.68 -3.41
C ARG A 159 -15.02 5.46 -3.91
N TYR A 160 -14.73 6.61 -3.31
CA TYR A 160 -13.58 7.45 -3.67
C TYR A 160 -12.26 6.67 -3.61
N VAL A 161 -12.04 5.88 -2.56
CA VAL A 161 -10.82 5.06 -2.44
C VAL A 161 -10.78 3.93 -3.45
N MET A 162 -11.91 3.25 -3.67
CA MET A 162 -12.06 2.22 -4.71
C MET A 162 -11.85 2.78 -6.13
N ASP A 163 -12.22 4.04 -6.37
CA ASP A 163 -12.04 4.76 -7.63
C ASP A 163 -10.59 5.28 -7.82
N GLY A 164 -9.70 5.02 -6.86
CA GLY A 164 -8.28 5.36 -6.92
C GLY A 164 -7.85 6.56 -6.07
N GLY A 165 -8.73 7.13 -5.25
CA GLY A 165 -8.41 8.21 -4.31
C GLY A 165 -7.63 7.70 -3.10
N THR A 166 -6.85 8.55 -2.45
CA THR A 166 -6.09 8.19 -1.24
C THR A 166 -6.57 8.97 -0.03
N ILE A 167 -6.79 8.30 1.09
CA ILE A 167 -7.04 8.96 2.38
C ILE A 167 -5.73 8.95 3.17
N ILE A 168 -5.27 10.12 3.57
CA ILE A 168 -4.18 10.33 4.51
C ILE A 168 -4.81 10.81 5.82
N ALA A 169 -4.38 10.24 6.94
CA ALA A 169 -4.80 10.70 8.25
C ALA A 169 -3.62 10.85 9.20
N ASP A 170 -3.69 11.86 10.06
CA ASP A 170 -2.66 12.15 11.05
C ASP A 170 -3.30 12.48 12.39
N ALA A 171 -2.98 11.69 13.41
CA ALA A 171 -3.28 12.03 14.79
C ALA A 171 -2.29 13.11 15.24
N CYS A 172 -2.66 14.37 15.02
CA CYS A 172 -1.85 15.51 15.42
C CYS A 172 -1.52 15.40 16.92
N CYS A 173 -0.30 15.79 17.30
CA CYS A 173 0.34 15.53 18.60
C CYS A 173 0.25 14.08 19.16
N GLY A 174 -0.15 13.07 18.37
CA GLY A 174 -0.38 11.71 18.84
C GLY A 174 -1.62 11.53 19.73
N TRP A 175 -2.66 12.34 19.55
CA TRP A 175 -3.89 12.26 20.36
C TRP A 175 -4.69 10.98 20.10
N LYS A 176 -5.02 10.26 21.18
CA LYS A 176 -5.74 8.99 21.11
C LYS A 176 -7.17 9.13 20.61
N ASP A 177 -7.86 10.19 21.02
CA ASP A 177 -9.26 10.40 20.65
C ASP A 177 -9.47 10.44 19.14
N PHE A 178 -8.62 11.19 18.42
CA PHE A 178 -8.63 11.19 16.96
C PHE A 178 -8.24 9.82 16.40
N ALA A 179 -7.16 9.22 16.91
CA ALA A 179 -6.66 7.94 16.42
C ALA A 179 -7.68 6.80 16.55
N GLU A 180 -8.35 6.70 17.70
CA GLU A 180 -9.39 5.69 17.96
C GLU A 180 -10.62 5.95 17.09
N SER A 181 -11.06 7.21 16.97
CA SER A 181 -12.19 7.58 16.11
C SER A 181 -11.88 7.28 14.64
N PHE A 182 -10.67 7.59 14.17
CA PHE A 182 -10.27 7.30 12.79
C PHE A 182 -10.27 5.79 12.51
N ARG A 183 -9.70 4.98 13.42
CA ARG A 183 -9.74 3.52 13.28
C ARG A 183 -11.16 2.97 13.25
N GLN A 184 -12.03 3.46 14.11
CA GLN A 184 -13.44 3.07 14.13
C GLN A 184 -14.15 3.45 12.82
N GLU A 185 -13.95 4.68 12.34
CA GLU A 185 -14.56 5.15 11.09
C GLU A 185 -14.04 4.38 9.86
N MET A 186 -12.77 3.99 9.83
CA MET A 186 -12.23 3.14 8.77
C MET A 186 -12.79 1.72 8.81
N GLU A 187 -12.99 1.12 9.98
CA GLU A 187 -13.64 -0.19 10.12
C GLU A 187 -15.10 -0.15 9.63
N LEU A 188 -15.82 0.93 9.93
CA LEU A 188 -17.20 1.14 9.46
C LEU A 188 -17.26 1.44 7.95
N THR A 189 -16.25 2.12 7.40
CA THR A 189 -16.17 2.48 5.98
C THR A 189 -15.72 1.30 5.11
N PHE A 190 -14.80 0.47 5.61
CA PHE A 190 -14.23 -0.69 4.92
C PHE A 190 -14.35 -1.97 5.76
N PRO A 191 -15.57 -2.51 5.97
CA PRO A 191 -15.76 -3.68 6.81
C PRO A 191 -14.89 -4.87 6.38
N GLY A 192 -14.17 -5.47 7.34
CA GLY A 192 -13.28 -6.61 7.08
C GLY A 192 -11.91 -6.25 6.50
N ARG A 193 -11.59 -4.95 6.37
CA ARG A 193 -10.27 -4.45 5.97
C ARG A 193 -9.71 -3.53 7.06
N PRO A 194 -9.25 -4.09 8.20
CA PRO A 194 -8.77 -3.27 9.30
C PRO A 194 -7.49 -2.52 8.90
N LEU A 195 -7.28 -1.36 9.52
CA LEU A 195 -5.99 -0.68 9.49
C LEU A 195 -4.92 -1.60 10.09
N ARG A 196 -3.85 -1.84 9.32
CA ARG A 196 -2.72 -2.67 9.75
C ARG A 196 -1.46 -1.85 9.77
N LYS A 197 -0.56 -2.12 10.71
CA LYS A 197 0.77 -1.52 10.73
C LYS A 197 1.48 -1.84 9.42
N LEU A 198 1.99 -0.80 8.76
CA LEU A 198 2.85 -0.90 7.60
C LEU A 198 4.25 -1.31 8.05
N LEU A 199 4.86 -2.23 7.31
CA LEU A 199 6.19 -2.75 7.54
C LEU A 199 7.26 -1.84 6.92
N PRO A 200 8.51 -1.86 7.39
CA PRO A 200 9.57 -1.03 6.84
C PRO A 200 9.87 -1.24 5.34
N ASP A 201 9.51 -2.41 4.78
CA ASP A 201 9.61 -2.73 3.36
C ASP A 201 8.42 -2.22 2.53
N ASP A 202 7.40 -1.61 3.17
CA ASP A 202 6.31 -0.97 2.44
C ASP A 202 6.82 0.20 1.58
N PRO A 203 6.32 0.35 0.33
CA PRO A 203 6.70 1.43 -0.56
C PRO A 203 6.57 2.83 0.06
N ILE A 204 5.63 3.04 0.98
CA ILE A 204 5.41 4.32 1.66
C ILE A 204 6.66 4.76 2.46
N TYR A 205 7.53 3.84 2.88
CA TYR A 205 8.79 4.17 3.55
C TYR A 205 10.01 4.23 2.62
N ALA A 206 9.85 3.90 1.34
CA ALA A 206 10.97 3.79 0.40
C ALA A 206 10.67 4.32 -1.01
N ALA A 207 9.59 5.09 -1.20
CA ALA A 207 9.16 5.62 -2.49
C ALA A 207 10.11 6.69 -3.04
N TYR A 208 10.77 7.46 -2.17
CA TYR A 208 11.78 8.45 -2.54
C TYR A 208 12.98 8.44 -1.59
N TYR A 209 12.75 8.61 -0.30
CA TYR A 209 13.72 8.38 0.78
C TYR A 209 13.55 6.98 1.35
N LYS A 210 14.65 6.25 1.56
CA LYS A 210 14.64 4.94 2.24
C LYS A 210 14.68 5.13 3.75
N LEU A 211 13.55 4.92 4.43
CA LEU A 211 13.36 5.15 5.87
C LEU A 211 13.16 3.81 6.60
N GLY A 212 14.20 3.32 7.28
CA GLY A 212 14.11 2.09 8.08
C GLY A 212 13.67 2.32 9.53
N GLN A 213 13.93 3.50 10.08
CA GLN A 213 13.63 3.89 11.46
C GLN A 213 13.24 5.36 11.50
N LEU A 214 12.40 5.72 12.47
CA LEU A 214 11.98 7.09 12.73
C LEU A 214 12.44 7.54 14.12
N THR A 215 12.77 8.82 14.24
CA THR A 215 13.10 9.49 15.50
C THR A 215 11.85 10.21 15.99
N TYR A 216 11.39 9.79 17.15
CA TYR A 216 10.22 10.32 17.82
C TYR A 216 10.64 11.29 18.91
N LYS A 217 9.98 12.44 18.98
CA LYS A 217 10.17 13.46 20.03
C LYS A 217 8.94 13.48 20.93
N LYS A 218 9.17 13.39 22.25
CA LYS A 218 8.15 13.40 23.29
C LYS A 218 7.96 14.81 23.86
N ALA A 219 6.86 15.00 24.60
CA ALA A 219 6.50 16.26 25.23
C ALA A 219 7.58 16.81 26.18
N ASP A 220 8.32 15.93 26.85
CA ASP A 220 9.45 16.27 27.73
C ASP A 220 10.73 16.71 26.98
N GLY A 221 10.68 16.73 25.65
CA GLY A 221 11.80 17.07 24.77
C GLY A 221 12.76 15.91 24.50
N SER A 222 12.57 14.75 25.12
CA SER A 222 13.39 13.56 24.85
C SER A 222 13.10 12.99 23.46
N THR A 223 14.10 12.36 22.87
CA THR A 223 14.00 11.70 21.56
C THR A 223 14.31 10.22 21.67
N GLU A 224 13.57 9.41 20.92
CA GLU A 224 13.73 7.96 20.86
C GLU A 224 13.69 7.50 19.40
N VAL A 225 14.60 6.59 19.01
CA VAL A 225 14.58 5.97 17.68
C VAL A 225 13.76 4.69 17.77
N GLY A 226 12.79 4.53 16.87
CA GLY A 226 11.93 3.36 16.83
C GLY A 226 11.56 2.94 15.40
N GLU A 227 10.84 1.84 15.31
CA GLU A 227 10.26 1.40 14.06
C GLU A 227 9.22 2.40 13.54
N PRO A 228 9.04 2.51 12.22
CA PRO A 228 7.95 3.29 11.65
C PRO A 228 6.56 2.83 12.15
N CYS A 229 5.63 3.79 12.25
CA CYS A 229 4.35 3.59 12.94
C CYS A 229 3.10 3.80 12.08
N LEU A 230 3.25 4.04 10.77
CA LEU A 230 2.09 4.19 9.88
C LEU A 230 1.26 2.91 9.84
N GLU A 231 -0.04 3.10 9.75
CA GLU A 231 -1.03 2.08 9.50
C GLU A 231 -1.63 2.30 8.10
N GLY A 232 -2.12 1.25 7.47
CA GLY A 232 -2.78 1.39 6.18
C GLY A 232 -3.79 0.29 5.85
N ILE A 233 -4.59 0.58 4.82
CA ILE A 233 -5.54 -0.36 4.20
C ILE A 233 -5.18 -0.49 2.73
N ASP A 234 -4.96 -1.74 2.30
CA ASP A 234 -4.60 -2.06 0.92
C ASP A 234 -5.83 -2.37 0.05
N PHE A 235 -5.72 -1.97 -1.21
CA PHE A 235 -6.67 -2.15 -2.30
C PHE A 235 -5.88 -2.65 -3.50
N GLY A 236 -5.82 -3.97 -3.64
CA GLY A 236 -4.83 -4.65 -4.47
C GLY A 236 -3.41 -4.25 -4.09
N CYS A 237 -2.52 -4.08 -5.07
CA CYS A 237 -1.14 -3.64 -4.86
C CYS A 237 -0.95 -2.18 -4.36
N ARG A 238 -2.01 -1.51 -3.88
CA ARG A 238 -1.96 -0.11 -3.43
C ARG A 238 -2.55 0.09 -2.03
N THR A 239 -1.83 0.78 -1.17
CA THR A 239 -2.33 1.34 0.09
C THR A 239 -3.20 2.57 -0.18
N GLY A 240 -4.52 2.40 -0.07
CA GLY A 240 -5.52 3.45 -0.34
C GLY A 240 -5.83 4.33 0.87
N VAL A 241 -5.61 3.82 2.08
CA VAL A 241 -5.71 4.58 3.34
C VAL A 241 -4.36 4.50 4.04
N ILE A 242 -3.82 5.65 4.43
CA ILE A 242 -2.55 5.81 5.15
C ILE A 242 -2.85 6.61 6.41
N PHE A 243 -2.52 6.08 7.57
CA PHE A 243 -2.79 6.70 8.85
C PHE A 243 -1.52 6.77 9.69
N SER A 244 -1.22 7.94 10.23
CA SER A 244 -0.16 8.13 11.21
C SER A 244 -0.74 8.32 12.61
N PRO A 245 -0.54 7.37 13.54
CA PRO A 245 -0.94 7.54 14.93
C PRO A 245 -0.01 8.47 15.72
N ILE A 246 1.15 8.82 15.15
CA ILE A 246 2.12 9.77 15.69
C ILE A 246 2.23 10.95 14.75
N ASP A 247 2.24 12.16 15.30
CA ASP A 247 2.17 13.42 14.59
C ASP A 247 3.25 13.60 13.50
N LEU A 248 2.78 13.80 12.28
CA LEU A 248 3.54 14.26 11.13
C LEU A 248 3.20 15.71 10.74
N THR A 249 1.97 16.18 10.97
CA THR A 249 1.51 17.48 10.45
C THR A 249 2.21 18.66 11.10
N CYS A 250 2.56 18.60 12.38
CA CYS A 250 3.42 19.63 13.00
C CYS A 250 4.80 19.68 12.33
N GLY A 251 5.35 18.51 12.00
CA GLY A 251 6.62 18.37 11.30
C GLY A 251 6.57 18.89 9.86
N TRP A 252 5.45 18.68 9.16
CA TRP A 252 5.18 19.23 7.84
C TRP A 252 5.09 20.76 7.86
N ASP A 253 4.41 21.31 8.86
CA ASP A 253 4.34 22.75 9.09
C ASP A 253 5.69 23.35 9.49
N GLY A 254 6.55 22.54 10.11
CA GLY A 254 7.92 22.91 10.47
C GLY A 254 8.02 23.67 11.79
N HIS A 255 7.08 23.44 12.71
CA HIS A 255 7.11 24.00 14.06
C HIS A 255 7.22 22.89 15.11
N GLU A 256 7.57 23.28 16.34
CA GLU A 256 7.62 22.37 17.49
C GLU A 256 6.90 22.98 18.68
N HIS A 257 6.41 22.14 19.59
CA HIS A 257 5.89 22.53 20.89
C HIS A 257 6.12 21.41 21.94
N ASP A 258 5.79 21.67 23.19
CA ASP A 258 6.07 20.84 24.37
C ASP A 258 4.94 19.84 24.71
N ARG A 259 4.20 19.35 23.71
CA ARG A 259 3.06 18.44 23.92
C ARG A 259 3.12 17.23 23.00
N GLY A 260 2.50 16.14 23.43
CA GLY A 260 2.29 14.96 22.59
C GLY A 260 3.56 14.23 22.18
N ILE A 261 3.43 13.37 21.18
CA ILE A 261 4.54 12.68 20.51
C ILE A 261 4.48 12.98 19.02
N ARG A 262 5.65 13.17 18.41
CA ARG A 262 5.77 13.54 16.99
C ARG A 262 7.02 12.94 16.36
N VAL A 263 7.03 12.86 15.04
CA VAL A 263 8.27 12.60 14.28
C VAL A 263 9.06 13.90 14.16
N VAL A 264 10.39 13.83 14.27
CA VAL A 264 11.25 15.03 14.07
C VAL A 264 11.04 15.65 12.68
N ILE A 265 11.07 16.98 12.60
CA ILE A 265 10.68 17.77 11.41
C ILE A 265 11.26 17.22 10.10
N ASP A 266 12.57 16.98 10.05
CA ASP A 266 13.22 16.53 8.82
C ASP A 266 12.69 15.16 8.35
N GLN A 267 12.53 14.22 9.28
CA GLN A 267 12.01 12.90 8.95
C GLN A 267 10.50 12.93 8.65
N ALA A 268 9.73 13.77 9.33
CA ALA A 268 8.32 13.99 9.00
C ALA A 268 8.17 14.47 7.55
N ARG A 269 9.03 15.40 7.11
CA ARG A 269 9.09 15.85 5.71
C ARG A 269 9.53 14.75 4.75
N PHE A 270 10.47 13.89 5.13
CA PHE A 270 10.85 12.73 4.31
C PHE A 270 9.71 11.74 4.13
N VAL A 271 8.96 11.45 5.20
CA VAL A 271 7.73 10.64 5.14
C VAL A 271 6.69 11.32 4.24
N GLY A 272 6.50 12.63 4.37
CA GLY A 272 5.60 13.40 3.51
C GLY A 272 6.00 13.37 2.03
N ALA A 273 7.29 13.49 1.70
CA ALA A 273 7.80 13.31 0.34
C ALA A 273 7.53 11.90 -0.20
N ASN A 274 7.72 10.87 0.62
CA ASN A 274 7.41 9.50 0.21
C ASN A 274 5.91 9.32 -0.07
N ILE A 275 5.03 9.82 0.81
CA ILE A 275 3.57 9.75 0.62
C ILE A 275 3.16 10.45 -0.68
N ILE A 276 3.68 11.66 -0.95
CA ILE A 276 3.40 12.40 -2.19
C ILE A 276 3.90 11.62 -3.41
N THR A 277 5.13 11.14 -3.36
CA THR A 277 5.75 10.37 -4.46
C THR A 277 4.96 9.08 -4.72
N TYR A 278 4.55 8.41 -3.65
CA TYR A 278 3.74 7.19 -3.69
C TYR A 278 2.37 7.43 -4.34
N ILE A 279 1.65 8.48 -3.91
CA ILE A 279 0.34 8.84 -4.48
C ILE A 279 0.48 9.12 -5.98
N LEU A 280 1.50 9.88 -6.39
CA LEU A 280 1.74 10.18 -7.80
C LEU A 280 2.11 8.92 -8.60
N GLY A 281 2.96 8.05 -8.04
CA GLY A 281 3.38 6.80 -8.67
C GLY A 281 2.28 5.76 -8.80
N MET A 282 1.36 5.69 -7.82
CA MET A 282 0.25 4.74 -7.79
C MET A 282 -1.06 5.27 -8.39
N PHE A 283 -1.10 6.53 -8.81
CA PHE A 283 -2.32 7.16 -9.33
C PHE A 283 -2.94 6.39 -10.50
N GLN A 284 -2.11 5.99 -11.48
CA GLN A 284 -2.58 5.24 -12.64
C GLN A 284 -3.07 3.83 -12.26
N LEU A 285 -2.37 3.17 -11.33
CA LEU A 285 -2.73 1.83 -10.85
C LEU A 285 -4.05 1.86 -10.09
N GLY A 286 -4.25 2.82 -9.18
CA GLY A 286 -5.52 2.97 -8.46
C GLY A 286 -6.71 3.12 -9.40
N ARG A 287 -6.53 3.85 -10.51
CA ARG A 287 -7.56 3.98 -11.55
C ARG A 287 -7.77 2.70 -12.34
N PHE A 288 -6.72 1.94 -12.64
CA PHE A 288 -6.87 0.64 -13.29
C PHE A 288 -7.67 -0.32 -12.41
N LEU A 289 -7.35 -0.39 -11.12
CA LEU A 289 -8.03 -1.25 -10.14
C LEU A 289 -9.49 -0.85 -9.89
N SER A 290 -9.86 0.41 -10.14
CA SER A 290 -11.26 0.86 -10.07
C SER A 290 -12.17 0.21 -11.12
N THR A 291 -11.59 -0.32 -12.21
CA THR A 291 -12.36 -0.91 -13.29
C THR A 291 -12.55 -2.41 -13.06
N THR A 292 -13.79 -2.84 -12.80
CA THR A 292 -14.11 -4.27 -12.74
C THR A 292 -14.01 -4.86 -14.15
N LYS A 293 -13.02 -5.73 -14.39
CA LYS A 293 -12.95 -6.50 -15.63
C LYS A 293 -14.01 -7.62 -15.59
N VAL A 294 -15.15 -7.40 -16.22
CA VAL A 294 -16.19 -8.44 -16.39
C VAL A 294 -15.79 -9.33 -17.57
N TYR A 295 -15.36 -10.55 -17.28
CA TYR A 295 -15.04 -11.55 -18.30
C TYR A 295 -16.30 -12.34 -18.69
N HIS A 296 -16.79 -12.11 -19.91
CA HIS A 296 -18.01 -12.69 -20.45
C HIS A 296 -17.71 -13.93 -21.33
N GLU A 297 -17.22 -15.03 -20.74
CA GLU A 297 -17.09 -16.32 -21.45
C GLU A 297 -17.58 -17.53 -20.64
N ALA A 298 -18.29 -17.31 -19.53
CA ALA A 298 -18.82 -18.38 -18.68
C ALA A 298 -19.70 -19.40 -19.45
N THR A 299 -20.31 -19.01 -20.58
CA THR A 299 -21.29 -19.80 -21.33
C THR A 299 -20.78 -20.47 -22.61
N ALA A 300 -19.52 -20.30 -23.01
CA ALA A 300 -18.99 -20.95 -24.21
C ALA A 300 -18.91 -22.48 -24.03
N PRO A 301 -19.42 -23.29 -24.98
CA PRO A 301 -19.38 -24.75 -24.92
C PRO A 301 -17.99 -25.27 -25.26
N THR A 302 -17.41 -26.09 -24.38
CA THR A 302 -16.15 -26.81 -24.58
C THR A 302 -16.30 -28.25 -24.10
N ARG A 303 -15.43 -29.16 -24.57
CA ARG A 303 -15.44 -30.57 -24.15
C ARG A 303 -14.85 -30.78 -22.75
N ASP A 304 -13.83 -30.01 -22.37
CA ASP A 304 -13.11 -30.11 -21.10
C ASP A 304 -12.80 -28.71 -20.51
N ASP A 305 -12.68 -28.65 -19.18
CA ASP A 305 -12.32 -27.45 -18.40
C ASP A 305 -10.94 -27.63 -17.73
N PHE A 306 -10.02 -26.70 -17.93
CA PHE A 306 -8.83 -26.55 -17.08
C PHE A 306 -9.12 -25.51 -15.99
N VAL A 307 -9.02 -25.93 -14.73
CA VAL A 307 -9.26 -25.05 -13.58
C VAL A 307 -7.95 -24.76 -12.88
N MET A 308 -7.54 -23.48 -12.88
CA MET A 308 -6.54 -22.96 -11.97
C MET A 308 -7.24 -22.54 -10.68
N ALA A 309 -7.02 -23.29 -9.60
CA ALA A 309 -7.69 -23.05 -8.34
C ALA A 309 -6.84 -22.18 -7.41
N GLN A 310 -7.29 -20.95 -7.16
CA GLN A 310 -6.61 -20.01 -6.28
C GLN A 310 -6.98 -20.27 -4.82
N LEU A 311 -5.98 -20.52 -3.99
CA LEU A 311 -6.16 -20.87 -2.58
C LEU A 311 -6.56 -19.64 -1.75
N ILE A 312 -7.62 -19.78 -0.96
CA ILE A 312 -8.06 -18.78 0.01
C ILE A 312 -7.24 -18.93 1.30
N HIS A 313 -6.68 -17.82 1.78
CA HIS A 313 -6.00 -17.68 3.07
C HIS A 313 -6.16 -16.25 3.61
N GLU A 314 -5.80 -16.02 4.87
CA GLU A 314 -5.90 -14.75 5.59
C GLU A 314 -4.84 -13.71 5.22
N GLY A 315 -3.81 -14.15 4.48
CA GLY A 315 -2.63 -13.37 4.08
C GLY A 315 -2.83 -12.49 2.83
N ASP A 316 -4.05 -11.98 2.61
CA ASP A 316 -4.47 -11.26 1.41
C ASP A 316 -4.35 -12.11 0.13
N TRP A 317 -5.23 -13.11 0.01
CA TRP A 317 -5.15 -14.20 -0.98
C TRP A 317 -5.46 -13.81 -2.44
N ASP A 318 -6.05 -12.63 -2.66
CA ASP A 318 -6.43 -12.13 -4.00
C ASP A 318 -6.12 -10.63 -4.17
N PRO A 319 -4.84 -10.24 -4.08
CA PRO A 319 -4.43 -8.85 -4.24
C PRO A 319 -4.59 -8.39 -5.70
N ASP A 320 -4.40 -9.29 -6.66
CA ASP A 320 -4.41 -8.99 -8.09
C ASP A 320 -5.51 -9.77 -8.82
N PRO A 321 -6.80 -9.42 -8.63
CA PRO A 321 -7.91 -10.23 -9.15
C PRO A 321 -7.91 -10.35 -10.68
N SER A 322 -7.25 -9.42 -11.38
CA SER A 322 -7.16 -9.42 -12.84
C SER A 322 -6.03 -10.31 -13.39
N ALA A 323 -5.00 -10.59 -12.58
CA ALA A 323 -3.77 -11.28 -13.01
C ALA A 323 -4.07 -12.65 -13.63
N VAL A 324 -4.69 -13.55 -12.87
CA VAL A 324 -5.00 -14.92 -13.31
C VAL A 324 -5.86 -14.91 -14.58
N HIS A 325 -6.88 -14.05 -14.65
CA HIS A 325 -7.75 -13.97 -15.82
C HIS A 325 -6.99 -13.58 -17.09
N ASN A 326 -6.09 -12.59 -16.98
CA ASN A 326 -5.27 -12.14 -18.10
C ASN A 326 -4.26 -13.21 -18.52
N LEU A 327 -3.67 -13.95 -17.57
CA LEU A 327 -2.80 -15.10 -17.86
C LEU A 327 -3.58 -16.18 -18.62
N LEU A 328 -4.73 -16.61 -18.11
CA LEU A 328 -5.55 -17.65 -18.73
C LEU A 328 -6.00 -17.25 -20.15
N LYS A 329 -6.35 -15.98 -20.35
CA LYS A 329 -6.61 -15.43 -21.69
C LYS A 329 -5.37 -15.52 -22.58
N HIS A 330 -4.20 -15.11 -22.08
CA HIS A 330 -2.96 -15.19 -22.84
C HIS A 330 -2.61 -16.63 -23.24
N VAL A 331 -2.76 -17.60 -22.34
CA VAL A 331 -2.53 -19.03 -22.65
C VAL A 331 -3.49 -19.52 -23.72
N LYS A 332 -4.79 -19.18 -23.63
CA LYS A 332 -5.77 -19.51 -24.67
C LYS A 332 -5.37 -18.96 -26.04
N ASP A 333 -4.92 -17.71 -26.08
CA ASP A 333 -4.62 -17.00 -27.33
C ASP A 333 -3.26 -17.41 -27.93
N ASN A 334 -2.35 -18.00 -27.15
CA ASN A 334 -0.97 -18.28 -27.57
C ASN A 334 -0.56 -19.76 -27.46
N SER A 335 -1.45 -20.66 -27.05
CA SER A 335 -1.19 -22.10 -27.01
C SER A 335 -2.19 -22.88 -27.86
N THR A 336 -1.87 -24.13 -28.16
CA THR A 336 -2.76 -25.06 -28.88
C THR A 336 -3.65 -25.88 -27.95
N LEU A 337 -3.80 -25.47 -26.69
CA LEU A 337 -4.62 -26.18 -25.70
C LEU A 337 -6.12 -25.95 -25.98
N GLU A 338 -6.84 -27.00 -26.39
CA GLU A 338 -8.28 -26.95 -26.67
C GLU A 338 -9.14 -27.15 -25.40
N VAL A 339 -8.85 -26.41 -24.33
CA VAL A 339 -9.58 -26.48 -23.06
C VAL A 339 -10.14 -25.11 -22.66
N LYS A 340 -11.21 -25.12 -21.87
CA LYS A 340 -11.72 -23.87 -21.27
C LYS A 340 -10.96 -23.58 -19.99
N PHE A 341 -10.25 -22.47 -19.97
CA PHE A 341 -9.56 -22.01 -18.78
C PHE A 341 -10.52 -21.32 -17.82
N LYS A 342 -10.50 -21.75 -16.56
CA LYS A 342 -11.28 -21.16 -15.47
C LYS A 342 -10.41 -20.89 -14.26
N ARG A 343 -10.73 -19.82 -13.56
CA ARG A 343 -10.29 -19.57 -12.19
C ARG A 343 -11.39 -20.02 -11.24
N GLU A 344 -11.05 -20.81 -10.23
CA GLU A 344 -11.94 -21.09 -9.09
C GLU A 344 -11.23 -20.70 -7.79
N ASN A 345 -11.99 -20.20 -6.82
CA ASN A 345 -11.45 -19.98 -5.47
C ASN A 345 -11.62 -21.27 -4.66
N ALA A 346 -10.57 -21.72 -4.00
CA ALA A 346 -10.53 -23.01 -3.33
C ALA A 346 -10.02 -22.90 -1.90
N LYS A 347 -10.57 -23.70 -1.00
CA LYS A 347 -10.02 -23.90 0.35
C LYS A 347 -9.32 -25.25 0.38
N LEU A 348 -8.16 -25.35 1.02
CA LEU A 348 -7.46 -26.64 1.14
C LEU A 348 -8.32 -27.70 1.85
N THR A 349 -9.21 -27.29 2.75
CA THR A 349 -10.17 -28.15 3.45
C THR A 349 -11.38 -28.60 2.62
N ASP A 350 -11.56 -28.07 1.40
CA ASP A 350 -12.58 -28.57 0.47
C ASP A 350 -12.07 -29.83 -0.24
N PRO A 351 -12.78 -30.97 -0.19
CA PRO A 351 -12.42 -32.17 -0.93
C PRO A 351 -12.27 -31.97 -2.44
N LYS A 352 -12.98 -31.01 -3.06
CA LYS A 352 -12.86 -30.72 -4.49
C LYS A 352 -11.49 -30.13 -4.85
N THR A 353 -10.80 -29.51 -3.89
CA THR A 353 -9.50 -28.86 -4.14
C THR A 353 -8.44 -29.83 -4.65
N THR A 354 -8.47 -31.08 -4.19
CA THR A 354 -7.49 -32.09 -4.61
C THR A 354 -7.72 -32.63 -6.02
N THR A 355 -8.84 -32.26 -6.67
CA THR A 355 -9.14 -32.71 -8.05
C THR A 355 -8.64 -31.73 -9.10
N TYR A 356 -8.20 -30.53 -8.70
CA TYR A 356 -7.71 -29.54 -9.66
C TYR A 356 -6.27 -29.86 -10.08
N PRO A 357 -5.92 -29.68 -11.37
CA PRO A 357 -4.57 -29.98 -11.85
C PRO A 357 -3.52 -28.99 -11.33
N LEU A 358 -3.92 -27.74 -11.04
CA LEU A 358 -3.03 -26.69 -10.61
C LEU A 358 -3.68 -25.84 -9.52
N LEU A 359 -3.02 -25.78 -8.37
CA LEU A 359 -3.31 -24.81 -7.32
C LEU A 359 -2.44 -23.57 -7.52
N TYR A 360 -3.02 -22.40 -7.32
CA TYR A 360 -2.33 -21.11 -7.34
C TYR A 360 -2.45 -20.45 -5.97
N MET A 361 -1.38 -19.79 -5.51
CA MET A 361 -1.38 -19.05 -4.24
C MET A 361 -0.55 -17.78 -4.38
N THR A 362 -1.08 -16.67 -3.86
CA THR A 362 -0.37 -15.40 -3.85
C THR A 362 -0.80 -14.57 -2.65
N GLY A 363 -0.02 -13.57 -2.26
CA GLY A 363 -0.46 -12.61 -1.26
C GLY A 363 0.61 -11.62 -0.81
N HIS A 364 0.15 -10.63 -0.05
CA HIS A 364 1.02 -9.59 0.49
C HIS A 364 1.55 -9.90 1.89
N ARG A 365 0.84 -10.74 2.66
CA ARG A 365 1.00 -10.82 4.11
C ARG A 365 1.36 -12.22 4.57
N GLU A 366 1.75 -12.27 5.84
CA GLU A 366 1.91 -13.54 6.54
C GLU A 366 0.60 -14.35 6.55
N PHE A 367 0.75 -15.67 6.47
CA PHE A 367 -0.31 -16.63 6.65
C PHE A 367 0.20 -17.87 7.39
N VAL A 368 -0.71 -18.66 7.94
CA VAL A 368 -0.42 -19.93 8.61
C VAL A 368 -1.47 -20.96 8.20
N TRP A 369 -1.01 -22.09 7.65
CA TRP A 369 -1.91 -23.23 7.45
C TRP A 369 -2.09 -24.01 8.74
N SER A 370 -3.33 -24.44 8.98
CA SER A 370 -3.64 -25.44 10.00
C SER A 370 -3.00 -26.79 9.68
N GLU A 371 -2.87 -27.67 10.69
CA GLU A 371 -2.32 -29.01 10.48
C GLU A 371 -3.15 -29.83 9.48
N GLU A 372 -4.47 -29.63 9.44
CA GLU A 372 -5.34 -30.27 8.44
C GLU A 372 -5.00 -29.78 7.03
N GLU A 373 -4.90 -28.47 6.82
CA GLU A 373 -4.57 -27.88 5.52
C GLU A 373 -3.20 -28.33 5.02
N ARG A 374 -2.20 -28.37 5.92
CA ARG A 374 -0.87 -28.91 5.58
C ARG A 374 -0.93 -30.36 5.17
N GLY A 375 -1.65 -31.21 5.92
CA GLY A 375 -1.83 -32.62 5.59
C GLY A 375 -2.49 -32.82 4.23
N ARG A 376 -3.53 -32.02 3.92
CA ARG A 376 -4.21 -32.06 2.62
C ARG A 376 -3.34 -31.60 1.47
N LEU A 377 -2.59 -30.50 1.65
CA LEU A 377 -1.65 -30.03 0.63
C LEU A 377 -0.53 -31.04 0.39
N ARG A 378 0.01 -31.67 1.45
CA ARG A 378 0.99 -32.75 1.33
C ARG A 378 0.45 -33.89 0.49
N ASN A 379 -0.76 -34.38 0.80
CA ASN A 379 -1.39 -35.47 0.06
C ASN A 379 -1.63 -35.10 -1.41
N TYR A 380 -2.10 -33.88 -1.68
CA TYR A 380 -2.28 -33.36 -3.04
C TYR A 380 -0.97 -33.38 -3.84
N LEU A 381 0.12 -32.84 -3.27
CA LEU A 381 1.43 -32.79 -3.95
C LEU A 381 2.01 -34.20 -4.17
N MET A 382 1.88 -35.09 -3.18
CA MET A 382 2.32 -36.49 -3.29
C MET A 382 1.50 -37.29 -4.32
N ALA A 383 0.23 -36.94 -4.52
CA ALA A 383 -0.67 -37.63 -5.45
C ALA A 383 -0.52 -37.18 -6.92
N GLY A 384 0.40 -36.26 -7.23
CA GLY A 384 0.58 -35.75 -8.58
C GLY A 384 0.14 -34.30 -8.79
N GLY A 385 -0.46 -33.67 -7.79
CA GLY A 385 -0.85 -32.26 -7.86
C GLY A 385 0.35 -31.32 -8.02
N MET A 386 0.09 -30.13 -8.56
CA MET A 386 1.05 -29.04 -8.67
C MET A 386 0.57 -27.77 -7.96
N LEU A 387 1.48 -27.08 -7.28
CA LEU A 387 1.26 -25.76 -6.66
C LEU A 387 2.16 -24.73 -7.32
N LEU A 388 1.58 -23.67 -7.86
CA LEU A 388 2.26 -22.43 -8.22
C LEU A 388 2.01 -21.40 -7.11
N ALA A 389 3.07 -20.84 -6.55
CA ALA A 389 2.97 -19.74 -5.60
C ALA A 389 3.86 -18.57 -5.99
N ASP A 390 3.40 -17.34 -5.77
CA ASP A 390 4.21 -16.16 -5.95
C ASP A 390 3.97 -15.11 -4.85
N ALA A 391 5.02 -14.37 -4.51
CA ALA A 391 4.91 -13.26 -3.57
C ALA A 391 4.44 -12.01 -4.33
N CYS A 392 3.16 -11.65 -4.20
CA CYS A 392 2.61 -10.43 -4.78
C CYS A 392 3.40 -9.20 -4.29
N CYS A 393 3.67 -8.24 -5.17
CA CYS A 393 4.62 -7.13 -4.98
C CYS A 393 6.05 -7.53 -4.56
N GLY A 394 6.38 -8.82 -4.51
CA GLY A 394 7.59 -9.36 -3.88
C GLY A 394 7.68 -9.10 -2.38
N ARG A 395 6.54 -9.14 -1.66
CA ARG A 395 6.49 -8.87 -0.21
C ARG A 395 7.25 -9.91 0.61
N LEU A 396 8.11 -9.42 1.50
CA LEU A 396 8.94 -10.28 2.35
C LEU A 396 8.11 -11.08 3.36
N ALA A 397 7.01 -10.51 3.85
CA ALA A 397 6.11 -11.18 4.80
C ALA A 397 5.51 -12.46 4.21
N PHE A 398 5.05 -12.41 2.96
CA PHE A 398 4.54 -13.59 2.26
C PHE A 398 5.67 -14.56 1.92
N ASP A 399 6.83 -14.09 1.42
CA ASP A 399 7.97 -14.97 1.10
C ASP A 399 8.44 -15.78 2.32
N THR A 400 8.56 -15.10 3.47
CA THR A 400 8.94 -15.74 4.73
C THR A 400 7.89 -16.76 5.19
N ALA A 401 6.60 -16.40 5.08
CA ALA A 401 5.51 -17.28 5.46
C ALA A 401 5.42 -18.52 4.56
N PHE A 402 5.53 -18.35 3.24
CA PHE A 402 5.48 -19.44 2.28
C PHE A 402 6.61 -20.45 2.51
N ARG A 403 7.86 -19.97 2.63
CA ARG A 403 9.03 -20.83 2.92
C ARG A 403 8.85 -21.63 4.21
N ARG A 404 8.36 -20.98 5.27
CA ARG A 404 8.07 -21.63 6.54
C ARG A 404 6.99 -22.69 6.39
N GLU A 405 5.84 -22.32 5.83
CA GLU A 405 4.67 -23.20 5.79
C GLU A 405 4.88 -24.39 4.83
N ILE A 406 5.54 -24.19 3.68
CA ILE A 406 5.83 -25.30 2.76
C ILE A 406 6.83 -26.29 3.38
N ALA A 407 7.80 -25.84 4.17
CA ALA A 407 8.67 -26.74 4.93
C ALA A 407 7.87 -27.58 5.94
N LYS A 408 6.91 -26.96 6.64
CA LYS A 408 6.02 -27.68 7.58
C LYS A 408 5.07 -28.65 6.89
N VAL A 409 4.68 -28.40 5.63
CA VAL A 409 3.88 -29.35 4.82
C VAL A 409 4.63 -30.67 4.64
N PHE A 410 5.94 -30.63 4.44
CA PHE A 410 6.76 -31.85 4.33
C PHE A 410 7.26 -32.37 5.68
N GLY A 411 7.29 -31.54 6.72
CA GLY A 411 7.59 -31.95 8.09
C GLY A 411 8.97 -32.60 8.21
N ALA A 412 9.03 -33.83 8.71
CA ALA A 412 10.28 -34.59 8.81
C ALA A 412 10.95 -34.87 7.45
N ASP A 413 10.19 -34.80 6.34
CA ASP A 413 10.71 -35.00 4.99
C ASP A 413 11.18 -33.68 4.33
N ALA A 414 11.18 -32.55 5.04
CA ALA A 414 11.54 -31.25 4.45
C ALA A 414 12.95 -31.24 3.83
N ASP A 415 13.92 -31.93 4.44
CA ASP A 415 15.28 -32.07 3.90
C ASP A 415 15.33 -32.93 2.62
N LYS A 416 14.38 -33.87 2.48
CA LYS A 416 14.21 -34.69 1.26
C LYS A 416 13.55 -33.89 0.14
N TYR A 417 12.64 -32.98 0.48
CA TYR A 417 11.88 -32.14 -0.46
C TYR A 417 12.17 -30.64 -0.27
N PRO A 418 13.44 -30.20 -0.40
CA PRO A 418 13.80 -28.82 -0.14
C PRO A 418 13.35 -27.91 -1.28
N LEU A 419 12.85 -26.73 -0.94
CA LEU A 419 12.63 -25.65 -1.90
C LEU A 419 13.99 -25.14 -2.40
N LYS A 420 14.27 -25.30 -3.68
CA LYS A 420 15.57 -24.94 -4.29
C LYS A 420 15.38 -24.24 -5.63
N LYS A 421 16.34 -23.41 -6.04
CA LYS A 421 16.34 -22.78 -7.36
C LYS A 421 16.19 -23.84 -8.46
N ILE A 422 15.25 -23.61 -9.38
CA ILE A 422 15.03 -24.50 -10.53
C ILE A 422 16.17 -24.28 -11.54
N PRO A 423 16.87 -25.34 -11.97
CA PRO A 423 17.93 -25.24 -12.98
C PRO A 423 17.45 -24.61 -14.28
N LEU A 424 18.30 -23.81 -14.93
CA LEU A 424 17.93 -23.09 -16.15
C LEU A 424 17.68 -24.00 -17.37
N ASP A 425 18.17 -25.25 -17.33
CA ASP A 425 17.93 -26.29 -18.33
C ASP A 425 16.67 -27.12 -18.06
N HIS A 426 15.97 -26.84 -16.96
CA HIS A 426 14.75 -27.56 -16.59
C HIS A 426 13.63 -27.35 -17.64
N PRO A 427 12.85 -28.39 -18.00
CA PRO A 427 11.79 -28.29 -19.02
C PRO A 427 10.79 -27.16 -18.80
N ILE A 428 10.55 -26.75 -17.55
CA ILE A 428 9.67 -25.61 -17.21
C ILE A 428 10.06 -24.30 -17.93
N TYR A 429 11.33 -24.12 -18.29
CA TYR A 429 11.78 -22.93 -19.03
C TYR A 429 11.77 -23.11 -20.54
N HIS A 430 11.45 -24.30 -21.06
CA HIS A 430 11.60 -24.62 -22.49
C HIS A 430 10.41 -25.37 -23.11
N ILE A 431 9.36 -25.68 -22.34
CA ILE A 431 8.27 -26.57 -22.78
C ILE A 431 7.35 -25.96 -23.85
N HIS A 432 7.13 -24.64 -23.81
CA HIS A 432 6.31 -23.93 -24.78
C HIS A 432 7.04 -22.69 -25.31
N TYR A 433 7.46 -21.80 -24.41
CA TYR A 433 8.43 -20.76 -24.69
C TYR A 433 9.84 -21.20 -24.27
N ASP A 434 10.86 -20.82 -25.05
CA ASP A 434 12.28 -20.98 -24.70
C ASP A 434 12.77 -19.76 -23.90
N ILE A 435 12.64 -19.82 -22.58
CA ILE A 435 12.92 -18.73 -21.63
C ILE A 435 14.37 -18.87 -21.15
N ARG A 436 15.27 -18.12 -21.77
CA ARG A 436 16.68 -18.03 -21.34
C ARG A 436 16.97 -16.80 -20.50
N ARG A 437 16.16 -15.76 -20.70
CA ARG A 437 16.27 -14.46 -20.05
C ARG A 437 14.90 -13.91 -19.76
N VAL A 438 14.84 -13.05 -18.75
CA VAL A 438 13.64 -12.37 -18.27
C VAL A 438 13.94 -10.90 -18.03
N GLU A 439 12.88 -10.08 -18.09
CA GLU A 439 12.94 -8.70 -17.65
C GLU A 439 12.24 -8.53 -16.30
N TYR A 440 12.93 -7.89 -15.37
CA TYR A 440 12.39 -7.51 -14.07
C TYR A 440 11.89 -6.06 -14.05
N THR A 441 11.03 -5.73 -13.08
CA THR A 441 10.55 -4.35 -12.86
C THR A 441 11.73 -3.41 -12.57
N PRO A 442 11.58 -2.09 -12.84
CA PRO A 442 12.62 -1.11 -12.53
C PRO A 442 13.10 -1.18 -11.07
N ARG A 443 12.17 -1.41 -10.13
CA ARG A 443 12.46 -1.49 -8.70
C ARG A 443 13.35 -2.67 -8.32
N VAL A 444 13.14 -3.84 -8.93
CA VAL A 444 14.06 -4.99 -8.74
C VAL A 444 15.46 -4.64 -9.19
N ARG A 445 15.61 -4.03 -10.38
CA ARG A 445 16.93 -3.68 -10.93
C ARG A 445 17.65 -2.61 -10.11
N GLU A 446 16.89 -1.68 -9.53
CA GLU A 446 17.42 -0.63 -8.65
C GLU A 446 17.99 -1.20 -7.34
N ASP A 447 17.25 -2.12 -6.69
CA ASP A 447 17.60 -2.59 -5.34
C ASP A 447 18.47 -3.86 -5.33
N PHE A 448 18.34 -4.73 -6.33
CA PHE A 448 19.07 -6.00 -6.43
C PHE A 448 20.15 -6.01 -7.53
N GLY A 449 20.24 -4.94 -8.32
CA GLY A 449 21.18 -4.82 -9.44
C GLY A 449 20.68 -5.48 -10.74
N PRO A 450 21.47 -5.39 -11.83
CA PRO A 450 21.08 -5.95 -13.11
C PRO A 450 21.32 -7.46 -13.16
N PHE A 451 20.24 -8.23 -13.31
CA PHE A 451 20.27 -9.64 -13.68
C PHE A 451 19.07 -9.96 -14.59
N ASP A 452 19.22 -10.99 -15.40
CA ASP A 452 18.23 -11.37 -16.42
C ASP A 452 17.92 -12.87 -16.44
N ALA A 453 18.45 -13.66 -15.50
CA ALA A 453 18.10 -15.08 -15.37
C ALA A 453 16.81 -15.24 -14.56
N PRO A 454 15.88 -16.15 -14.94
CA PRO A 454 14.70 -16.44 -14.14
C PRO A 454 15.09 -17.00 -12.77
N GLU A 455 14.36 -16.57 -11.73
CA GLU A 455 14.60 -16.93 -10.34
C GLU A 455 13.39 -17.63 -9.73
N LEU A 456 12.99 -18.75 -10.33
CA LEU A 456 12.00 -19.65 -9.73
C LEU A 456 12.70 -20.66 -8.83
N GLU A 457 12.03 -20.98 -7.73
CA GLU A 457 12.37 -22.10 -6.86
C GLU A 457 11.31 -23.18 -6.99
N GLY A 458 11.64 -24.42 -6.63
CA GLY A 458 10.70 -25.51 -6.70
C GLY A 458 11.06 -26.70 -5.83
N ILE A 459 10.08 -27.58 -5.69
CA ILE A 459 10.19 -28.85 -4.98
C ILE A 459 9.88 -29.96 -5.97
N THR A 460 10.82 -30.90 -6.11
CA THR A 460 10.67 -32.07 -6.98
C THR A 460 10.34 -33.29 -6.14
N ILE A 461 9.29 -34.01 -6.51
CA ILE A 461 8.84 -35.26 -5.90
C ILE A 461 8.87 -36.34 -6.98
N ASP A 462 9.64 -37.40 -6.76
CA ASP A 462 9.79 -38.54 -7.68
C ASP A 462 10.10 -38.14 -9.13
N GLY A 463 10.95 -37.12 -9.31
CA GLY A 463 11.38 -36.60 -10.61
C GLY A 463 10.42 -35.59 -11.27
N ARG A 464 9.25 -35.33 -10.66
CA ARG A 464 8.27 -34.34 -11.13
C ARG A 464 8.32 -33.08 -10.28
N LEU A 465 8.31 -31.92 -10.92
CA LEU A 465 8.18 -30.63 -10.25
C LEU A 465 6.77 -30.48 -9.66
N ALA A 466 6.66 -30.55 -8.33
CA ALA A 466 5.39 -30.49 -7.59
C ALA A 466 5.06 -29.08 -7.08
N VAL A 467 6.07 -28.28 -6.76
CA VAL A 467 5.90 -26.88 -6.33
C VAL A 467 6.76 -25.99 -7.21
N VAL A 468 6.19 -24.87 -7.66
CA VAL A 468 6.90 -23.74 -8.27
C VAL A 468 6.63 -22.53 -7.41
N TYR A 469 7.68 -21.85 -7.01
CA TYR A 469 7.62 -20.66 -6.18
C TYR A 469 8.41 -19.52 -6.83
N SER A 470 7.83 -18.33 -6.80
CA SER A 470 8.46 -17.10 -7.28
C SER A 470 8.47 -16.03 -6.18
N ARG A 471 9.65 -15.66 -5.70
CA ARG A 471 9.80 -14.51 -4.77
C ARG A 471 9.56 -13.16 -5.44
N TYR A 472 9.70 -13.10 -6.76
CA TYR A 472 9.37 -11.93 -7.56
C TYR A 472 8.00 -12.15 -8.18
N ASP A 473 7.14 -11.16 -8.00
CA ASP A 473 5.74 -11.19 -8.39
C ASP A 473 5.55 -11.52 -9.89
N LEU A 474 4.88 -12.64 -10.17
CA LEU A 474 4.46 -13.02 -11.52
C LEU A 474 3.11 -12.35 -11.84
N GLY A 475 2.22 -12.26 -10.85
CA GLY A 475 0.95 -11.56 -10.92
C GLY A 475 1.07 -10.13 -11.46
N ASN A 476 2.10 -9.40 -11.03
CA ASN A 476 2.47 -8.07 -11.55
C ASN A 476 2.48 -8.01 -13.07
N GLY A 477 3.16 -8.95 -13.73
CA GLY A 477 3.26 -8.97 -15.18
C GLY A 477 2.00 -9.52 -15.85
N TRP A 478 1.27 -10.41 -15.19
CA TRP A 478 0.01 -10.93 -15.72
C TRP A 478 -1.08 -9.84 -15.75
N GLU A 479 -1.08 -8.91 -14.80
CA GLU A 479 -1.99 -7.76 -14.81
C GLU A 479 -1.87 -6.88 -16.07
N GLN A 480 -0.69 -6.90 -16.72
CA GLN A 480 -0.37 -6.09 -17.91
C GLN A 480 -0.61 -4.60 -17.67
N PHE A 481 -0.27 -4.14 -16.46
CA PHE A 481 -0.35 -2.75 -16.05
C PHE A 481 0.87 -2.39 -15.18
N PRO A 482 1.47 -1.21 -15.35
CA PRO A 482 2.65 -0.83 -14.56
C PRO A 482 2.36 -0.70 -13.06
N HIS A 483 3.14 -1.41 -12.25
CA HIS A 483 3.20 -1.23 -10.80
C HIS A 483 4.52 -0.57 -10.41
N ALA A 484 4.48 0.70 -10.01
CA ALA A 484 5.69 1.50 -9.80
C ALA A 484 6.62 0.94 -8.71
N TYR A 485 6.06 0.30 -7.69
CA TYR A 485 6.80 -0.14 -6.50
C TYR A 485 6.78 -1.67 -6.29
N SER A 486 6.35 -2.45 -7.28
CA SER A 486 6.35 -3.91 -7.19
C SER A 486 7.75 -4.49 -7.49
N TYR A 487 8.16 -5.48 -6.70
CA TYR A 487 9.31 -6.34 -7.00
C TYR A 487 8.85 -7.57 -7.79
N GLY A 488 8.82 -7.45 -9.13
CA GLY A 488 8.23 -8.49 -9.99
C GLY A 488 8.91 -8.65 -11.34
N TYR A 489 8.30 -9.49 -12.17
CA TYR A 489 8.63 -9.65 -13.58
C TYR A 489 7.84 -8.67 -14.43
N LYS A 490 8.40 -8.24 -15.57
CA LYS A 490 7.65 -7.54 -16.60
C LYS A 490 6.68 -8.47 -17.32
N ASP A 491 5.70 -7.85 -17.98
CA ASP A 491 4.53 -8.46 -18.59
C ASP A 491 4.86 -9.68 -19.46
N GLU A 492 5.71 -9.53 -20.48
CA GLU A 492 6.05 -10.61 -21.42
C GLU A 492 6.73 -11.79 -20.71
N SER A 493 7.73 -11.52 -19.87
CA SER A 493 8.44 -12.57 -19.12
C SER A 493 7.52 -13.31 -18.15
N ALA A 494 6.66 -12.59 -17.42
CA ALA A 494 5.70 -13.19 -16.50
C ALA A 494 4.68 -14.07 -17.25
N LEU A 495 4.14 -13.59 -18.37
CA LEU A 495 3.16 -14.33 -19.18
C LEU A 495 3.78 -15.58 -19.81
N GLN A 496 5.02 -15.51 -20.30
CA GLN A 496 5.75 -16.67 -20.82
C GLN A 496 6.00 -17.71 -19.72
N ILE A 497 6.48 -17.29 -18.54
CA ILE A 497 6.68 -18.19 -17.40
C ILE A 497 5.35 -18.84 -16.99
N GLY A 498 4.29 -18.05 -16.81
CA GLY A 498 2.97 -18.56 -16.41
C GLY A 498 2.40 -19.54 -17.43
N THR A 499 2.58 -19.28 -18.73
CA THR A 499 2.17 -20.18 -19.80
C THR A 499 2.93 -21.50 -19.72
N ASN A 500 4.25 -21.47 -19.58
CA ASN A 500 5.04 -22.68 -19.43
C ASN A 500 4.64 -23.49 -18.19
N VAL A 501 4.33 -22.83 -17.06
CA VAL A 501 3.86 -23.52 -15.84
C VAL A 501 2.53 -24.21 -16.07
N ILE A 502 1.57 -23.56 -16.73
CA ILE A 502 0.28 -24.17 -17.07
C ILE A 502 0.46 -25.35 -18.03
N VAL A 503 1.29 -25.19 -19.07
CA VAL A 503 1.59 -26.26 -20.04
C VAL A 503 2.26 -27.45 -19.34
N TYR A 504 3.19 -27.20 -18.41
CA TYR A 504 3.82 -28.24 -17.61
C TYR A 504 2.79 -28.99 -16.77
N ALA A 505 1.91 -28.28 -16.06
CA ALA A 505 0.87 -28.86 -15.21
C ALA A 505 -0.13 -29.75 -15.95
N VAL A 506 -0.31 -29.59 -17.27
CA VAL A 506 -1.22 -30.43 -18.08
C VAL A 506 -0.51 -31.55 -18.84
N THR A 507 0.83 -31.56 -18.87
CA THR A 507 1.60 -32.53 -19.67
C THR A 507 2.48 -33.48 -18.85
N HIS A 508 2.76 -33.15 -17.59
CA HIS A 508 3.63 -33.89 -16.66
C HIS A 508 2.93 -34.10 -15.32
#